data_AF-A0AA88NZE0-F1
#
_entry.id   AF-A0AA88NZE0-F1
#
_cell.length_a   1.000
_cell.length_b   1.000
_cell.length_c   1.000
_cell.angle_alpha   90.00
_cell.angle_beta   90.00
_cell.angle_gamma   90.00
#
_symmetry.space_group_name_H-M   'P 1'
#
loop_
_entity.id
_entity.type
_entity.pdbx_description
1 polymer ?
#
loop_
_entity_poly.entity_id
_entity_poly.type
_entity_poly.pdbx_seq_one_letter_code
_entity_poly.pdbx_strand_id
1 'polypeptide(L)'
;MSLNEFDHKFFGITNAEAIAMDPQHKLLLKCSYRALEDAGIPMEKASGMRTGVFLGLMNRDYQMASVRMNPIHINHMNATGASMSIAANRISYIFNFTGPSMSIDSACSSSLVALHLACQAIKQGDCDMALCAGVTCILEPTLFVALSKAKMISSDGMSKPFSSKANGYGRGEGCGVILLKPLTKALKDYDHIWGIISKTAVNQDGHSVSPITKPSMVQQEELLRKIYSTETDLASVQYIEAHGTGTPIGDPIEAGSISKVIAKARPQKSGPLIVGSVKSNIGHTESAAGVAGLIKGMCKQLLKQEPVFRQEIMKIETLLQSYRSLDLIEILESESEKSTELSDPKIVQPLLFAIQNKKASFLVTVTPLSFLIYERITHFTSVRALDSAQEVLDQADYLYSCGETQKLHQLLLRHKDSDDAEFLWRLARASRDLALLSSISADEKKRLTYEAFDYAKKALEKNEASFAAHKWFAICLSDVGDYEGIKVKIGNSYIIRNHLERAIELNPKDATSIHILGYWCFAFAELPWYQRKVAAVIFGSPPTATYEEALAFFLQAEEVDPNFYSKNLLMLGKTYMMLRDVQRAALWLTKVRDYPAVTEEDKQVHKEALELLKKLNG
;
A
#
# COMPACT_ATOMS: atom_id res chain seq x y z
N MET A 1 4.28 8.79 23.32
CA MET A 1 3.82 10.17 23.06
C MET A 1 3.09 10.62 24.30
N SER A 2 3.52 11.72 24.95
CA SER A 2 2.82 12.23 26.14
C SER A 2 1.50 12.88 25.72
N LEU A 3 0.41 12.68 26.49
CA LEU A 3 -0.87 13.36 26.28
C LEU A 3 -0.75 14.90 26.39
N ASN A 4 0.33 15.38 27.03
CA ASN A 4 0.59 16.80 27.25
C ASN A 4 1.36 17.48 26.11
N GLU A 5 2.02 16.71 25.24
CA GLU A 5 2.79 17.29 24.13
C GLU A 5 1.85 17.56 22.95
N PHE A 6 1.73 18.82 22.50
CA PHE A 6 0.96 19.17 21.29
C PHE A 6 1.57 20.41 20.64
N ASP A 7 1.95 20.28 19.37
CA ASP A 7 2.46 21.41 18.57
C ASP A 7 1.30 22.27 18.10
N HIS A 8 0.80 23.10 19.02
CA HIS A 8 -0.34 23.97 18.74
C HIS A 8 -0.02 25.01 17.66
N LYS A 9 1.25 25.42 17.51
CA LYS A 9 1.66 26.40 16.50
C LYS A 9 1.57 25.83 15.09
N PHE A 10 1.99 24.57 14.90
CA PHE A 10 1.85 23.87 13.63
C PHE A 10 0.40 23.87 13.13
N PHE A 11 -0.57 23.62 14.02
CA PHE A 11 -2.00 23.62 13.69
C PHE A 11 -2.65 25.01 13.73
N GLY A 12 -1.90 26.11 13.90
CA GLY A 12 -2.47 27.45 13.97
C GLY A 12 -3.39 27.69 15.19
N ILE A 13 -3.22 26.91 16.26
CA ILE A 13 -4.02 26.98 17.49
C ILE A 13 -3.28 27.82 18.53
N THR A 14 -4.00 28.70 19.22
CA THR A 14 -3.41 29.52 20.30
C THR A 14 -3.05 28.66 21.52
N ASN A 15 -2.06 29.08 22.31
CA ASN A 15 -1.70 28.33 23.52
C ASN A 15 -2.87 28.20 24.51
N ALA A 16 -3.68 29.25 24.66
CA ALA A 16 -4.83 29.24 25.55
C ALA A 16 -5.90 28.22 25.09
N GLU A 17 -6.17 28.15 23.78
CA GLU A 17 -7.08 27.15 23.22
C GLU A 17 -6.53 25.74 23.38
N ALA A 18 -5.24 25.54 23.10
CA ALA A 18 -4.58 24.25 23.26
C ALA A 18 -4.65 23.74 24.71
N ILE A 19 -4.54 24.62 25.71
CA ILE A 19 -4.72 24.24 27.13
C ILE A 19 -6.16 23.78 27.39
N ALA A 20 -7.15 24.45 26.81
CA ALA A 20 -8.56 24.12 26.98
C ALA A 20 -9.03 22.90 26.15
N MET A 21 -8.23 22.42 25.20
CA MET A 21 -8.58 21.28 24.34
C MET A 21 -8.44 19.92 25.05
N ASP A 22 -9.46 19.08 24.89
CA ASP A 22 -9.44 17.67 25.21
C ASP A 22 -8.22 16.99 24.51
N PRO A 23 -7.39 16.22 25.24
CA PRO A 23 -6.30 15.44 24.65
C PRO A 23 -6.72 14.58 23.44
N GLN A 24 -7.97 14.11 23.39
CA GLN A 24 -8.52 13.37 22.25
C GLN A 24 -8.51 14.22 20.96
N HIS A 25 -8.87 15.51 21.03
CA HIS A 25 -8.82 16.40 19.87
C HIS A 25 -7.39 16.62 19.38
N LYS A 26 -6.43 16.72 20.31
CA LYS A 26 -5.00 16.90 20.00
C LYS A 26 -4.43 15.67 19.29
N LEU A 27 -4.75 14.48 19.79
CA LEU A 27 -4.35 13.22 19.16
C LEU A 27 -4.96 13.07 17.76
N LEU A 28 -6.24 13.42 17.62
CA LEU A 28 -6.92 13.38 16.33
C LEU A 28 -6.24 14.27 15.29
N LEU A 29 -5.93 15.53 15.61
CA LEU A 29 -5.24 16.43 14.68
C LEU A 29 -3.89 15.86 14.23
N LYS A 30 -3.10 15.33 15.17
CA LYS A 30 -1.82 14.69 14.85
C LYS A 30 -1.98 13.46 13.96
N CYS A 31 -2.92 12.57 14.31
CA CYS A 31 -3.13 11.34 13.56
C CYS A 31 -3.75 11.61 12.18
N SER A 32 -4.63 12.61 12.06
CA SER A 32 -5.18 13.05 10.77
C SER A 32 -4.10 13.64 9.87
N TYR A 33 -3.21 14.48 10.41
CA TYR A 33 -2.05 14.98 9.66
C TYR A 33 -1.16 13.83 9.19
N ARG A 34 -0.81 12.90 10.08
CA ARG A 34 -0.01 11.72 9.72
C ARG A 34 -0.68 10.81 8.69
N ALA A 35 -2.01 10.69 8.72
CA ALA A 35 -2.74 9.93 7.72
C ALA A 35 -2.71 10.59 6.33
N LEU A 36 -2.68 11.93 6.26
CA LEU A 36 -2.46 12.65 5.01
C LEU A 36 -1.02 12.48 4.50
N GLU A 37 -0.03 12.58 5.40
CA GLU A 37 1.38 12.33 5.07
C GLU A 37 1.59 10.91 4.56
N ASP A 38 1.04 9.90 5.24
CA ASP A 38 1.10 8.49 4.87
C ASP A 38 0.45 8.24 3.49
N ALA A 39 -0.65 8.92 3.20
CA ALA A 39 -1.29 8.87 1.89
C ALA A 39 -0.53 9.64 0.79
N GLY A 40 0.57 10.35 1.12
CA GLY A 40 1.31 11.17 0.17
C GLY A 40 0.55 12.41 -0.31
N ILE A 41 -0.41 12.90 0.49
CA ILE A 41 -1.25 14.06 0.16
C ILE A 41 -0.81 15.28 1.00
N PRO A 42 -0.11 16.26 0.40
CA PRO A 42 0.23 17.51 1.07
C PRO A 42 -1.01 18.24 1.58
N MET A 43 -0.91 18.85 2.76
CA MET A 43 -2.01 19.59 3.39
C MET A 43 -2.55 20.71 2.50
N GLU A 44 -1.68 21.36 1.72
CA GLU A 44 -2.04 22.41 0.77
C GLU A 44 -2.89 21.86 -0.39
N LYS A 45 -2.62 20.62 -0.82
CA LYS A 45 -3.43 19.94 -1.85
C LYS A 45 -4.74 19.42 -1.28
N ALA A 46 -4.76 19.02 -0.01
CA ALA A 46 -5.94 18.51 0.68
C ALA A 46 -6.95 19.63 1.02
N SER A 47 -6.46 20.86 1.21
CA SER A 47 -7.25 22.05 1.50
C SER A 47 -8.29 22.35 0.40
N GLY A 48 -9.52 22.60 0.81
CA GLY A 48 -10.66 22.88 -0.07
C GLY A 48 -11.30 21.63 -0.69
N MET A 49 -10.66 20.46 -0.60
CA MET A 49 -11.23 19.21 -1.13
C MET A 49 -12.51 18.81 -0.39
N ARG A 50 -13.40 18.12 -1.10
CA ARG A 50 -14.62 17.49 -0.54
C ARG A 50 -14.25 16.24 0.27
N THR A 51 -13.41 16.41 1.26
CA THR A 51 -12.99 15.35 2.18
C THR A 51 -13.98 15.26 3.33
N GLY A 52 -14.59 14.10 3.54
CA GLY A 52 -15.42 13.84 4.71
C GLY A 52 -14.57 13.52 5.95
N VAL A 53 -15.10 13.79 7.13
CA VAL A 53 -14.51 13.40 8.42
C VAL A 53 -15.57 12.65 9.23
N PHE A 54 -15.35 11.36 9.43
CA PHE A 54 -16.22 10.49 10.20
C PHE A 54 -15.44 9.96 11.40
N LEU A 55 -15.82 10.40 12.59
CA LEU A 55 -15.07 10.15 13.81
C LEU A 55 -15.87 9.29 14.79
N GLY A 56 -15.33 8.13 15.18
CA GLY A 56 -15.81 7.40 16.35
C GLY A 56 -15.27 8.00 17.65
N LEU A 57 -16.15 8.45 18.53
CA LEU A 57 -15.80 9.07 19.82
C LEU A 57 -16.93 8.85 20.84
N MET A 58 -16.62 8.17 21.95
CA MET A 58 -17.61 7.95 23.04
C MET A 58 -17.16 8.53 24.39
N ASN A 59 -15.86 8.67 24.64
CA ASN A 59 -15.34 9.08 25.96
C ASN A 59 -15.48 10.59 26.14
N ARG A 60 -16.09 10.99 27.26
CA ARG A 60 -16.41 12.39 27.59
C ARG A 60 -15.79 12.85 28.90
N ASP A 61 -14.74 12.18 29.36
CA ASP A 61 -14.13 12.42 30.67
C ASP A 61 -13.71 13.90 30.83
N TYR A 62 -13.07 14.47 29.80
CA TYR A 62 -12.65 15.88 29.81
C TYR A 62 -13.82 16.86 29.81
N GLN A 63 -14.89 16.52 29.07
CA GLN A 63 -16.15 17.30 29.08
C GLN A 63 -16.78 17.27 30.47
N MET A 64 -16.82 16.10 31.13
CA MET A 64 -17.35 15.96 32.48
C MET A 64 -16.52 16.71 33.52
N ALA A 65 -15.18 16.67 33.41
CA ALA A 65 -14.29 17.44 34.26
C ALA A 65 -14.53 18.95 34.09
N SER A 66 -14.76 19.41 32.85
CA SER A 66 -15.06 20.82 32.55
C SER A 66 -16.37 21.29 33.20
N VAL A 67 -17.39 20.42 33.31
CA VAL A 67 -18.67 20.76 33.99
C VAL A 67 -18.49 20.93 35.51
N ARG A 68 -17.48 20.29 36.11
CA ARG A 68 -17.16 20.43 37.54
C ARG A 68 -16.27 21.64 37.86
N MET A 69 -15.80 22.34 36.83
CA MET A 69 -14.96 23.52 37.00
C MET A 69 -15.76 24.65 37.68
N ASN A 70 -15.09 25.45 38.51
CA ASN A 70 -15.68 26.66 39.05
C ASN A 70 -16.10 27.57 37.87
N PRO A 71 -17.36 28.05 37.81
CA PRO A 71 -17.84 28.90 36.72
C PRO A 71 -16.96 30.12 36.41
N ILE A 72 -16.23 30.64 37.39
CA ILE A 72 -15.29 31.78 37.23
C ILE A 72 -14.12 31.43 36.28
N HIS A 73 -13.74 30.16 36.18
CA HIS A 73 -12.66 29.69 35.30
C HIS A 73 -13.15 29.22 33.92
N ILE A 74 -14.47 29.15 33.71
CA ILE A 74 -15.06 28.75 32.43
C ILE A 74 -14.98 29.93 31.45
N ASN A 75 -14.46 29.67 30.26
CA ASN A 75 -14.43 30.61 29.15
C ASN A 75 -14.93 29.95 27.84
N HIS A 76 -15.02 30.74 26.77
CA HIS A 76 -15.55 30.28 25.48
C HIS A 76 -14.79 29.09 24.88
N MET A 77 -13.49 28.93 25.18
CA MET A 77 -12.69 27.81 24.68
C MET A 77 -13.07 26.48 25.34
N ASN A 78 -13.69 26.48 26.53
CA ASN A 78 -14.20 25.25 27.14
C ASN A 78 -15.36 24.66 26.33
N ALA A 79 -16.19 25.49 25.69
CA ALA A 79 -17.32 25.03 24.87
C ALA A 79 -16.84 24.24 23.64
N THR A 80 -15.76 24.70 23.01
CA THR A 80 -15.17 24.07 21.81
C THR A 80 -14.05 23.09 22.14
N GLY A 81 -13.53 23.11 23.37
CA GLY A 81 -12.38 22.32 23.81
C GLY A 81 -12.69 20.84 23.99
N ALA A 82 -13.91 20.52 24.44
CA ALA A 82 -14.33 19.15 24.79
C ALA A 82 -15.59 18.65 24.04
N SER A 83 -16.15 19.47 23.13
CA SER A 83 -17.37 19.10 22.41
C SER A 83 -17.09 18.02 21.38
N MET A 84 -17.88 16.95 21.42
CA MET A 84 -17.73 15.84 20.47
C MET A 84 -17.93 16.27 19.02
N SER A 85 -18.88 17.14 18.71
CA SER A 85 -19.08 17.62 17.33
C SER A 85 -17.87 18.43 16.85
N ILE A 86 -17.27 19.20 17.76
CA ILE A 86 -16.06 19.98 17.46
C ILE A 86 -14.86 19.06 17.23
N ALA A 87 -14.81 17.86 17.79
CA ALA A 87 -13.72 16.92 17.54
C ALA A 87 -13.52 16.64 16.03
N ALA A 88 -14.60 16.28 15.32
CA ALA A 88 -14.58 16.07 13.86
C ALA A 88 -14.46 17.40 13.10
N ASN A 89 -15.24 18.41 13.48
CA ASN A 89 -15.27 19.69 12.78
C ASN A 89 -13.94 20.45 12.88
N ARG A 90 -13.17 20.23 13.94
CA ARG A 90 -11.84 20.83 14.11
C ARG A 90 -10.84 20.25 13.12
N ILE A 91 -10.92 18.96 12.80
CA ILE A 91 -10.13 18.36 11.71
C ILE A 91 -10.51 19.04 10.40
N SER A 92 -11.80 19.12 10.08
CA SER A 92 -12.27 19.79 8.86
C SER A 92 -11.86 21.25 8.80
N TYR A 93 -11.93 21.97 9.91
CA TYR A 93 -11.55 23.38 9.99
C TYR A 93 -10.05 23.58 9.75
N ILE A 94 -9.20 22.81 10.44
CA ILE A 94 -7.74 22.94 10.35
C ILE A 94 -7.21 22.56 8.96
N PHE A 95 -7.72 21.49 8.36
CA PHE A 95 -7.30 21.06 7.03
C PHE A 95 -8.16 21.61 5.89
N ASN A 96 -9.10 22.52 6.20
CA ASN A 96 -10.04 23.14 5.27
C ASN A 96 -10.82 22.12 4.40
N PHE A 97 -11.33 21.06 5.01
CA PHE A 97 -12.16 20.06 4.32
C PHE A 97 -13.61 20.50 4.20
N THR A 98 -14.21 20.26 3.04
CA THR A 98 -15.57 20.71 2.70
C THR A 98 -16.61 19.59 2.61
N GLY A 99 -16.23 18.34 2.87
CA GLY A 99 -17.15 17.20 2.93
C GLY A 99 -17.90 17.07 4.27
N PRO A 100 -18.77 16.04 4.43
CA PRO A 100 -19.50 15.80 5.66
C PRO A 100 -18.56 15.63 6.85
N SER A 101 -18.84 16.29 7.98
CA SER A 101 -18.02 16.21 9.19
C SER A 101 -18.90 15.89 10.39
N MET A 102 -18.67 14.73 11.01
CA MET A 102 -19.51 14.26 12.11
C MET A 102 -18.78 13.31 13.06
N SER A 103 -19.21 13.37 14.32
CA SER A 103 -18.81 12.44 15.37
C SER A 103 -19.92 11.46 15.64
N ILE A 104 -19.58 10.17 15.74
CA ILE A 104 -20.47 9.06 15.98
C ILE A 104 -20.13 8.43 17.33
N ASP A 105 -21.15 8.28 18.16
CA ASP A 105 -21.13 7.48 19.37
C ASP A 105 -22.11 6.31 19.22
N SER A 106 -21.56 5.12 19.06
CA SER A 106 -22.27 3.85 19.15
C SER A 106 -21.51 2.90 20.07
N ALA A 107 -20.94 3.45 21.15
CA ALA A 107 -20.03 2.75 22.05
C ALA A 107 -18.82 2.16 21.30
N CYS A 108 -18.46 0.90 21.55
CA CYS A 108 -17.20 0.36 21.03
C CYS A 108 -17.21 -0.05 19.55
N SER A 109 -18.33 0.12 18.84
CA SER A 109 -18.40 0.01 17.38
C SER A 109 -18.19 1.35 16.66
N SER A 110 -18.08 2.46 17.38
CA SER A 110 -18.09 3.84 16.83
C SER A 110 -17.18 4.05 15.63
N SER A 111 -15.92 3.57 15.65
CA SER A 111 -15.01 3.74 14.51
C SER A 111 -15.38 2.91 13.28
N LEU A 112 -15.97 1.71 13.42
CA LEU A 112 -16.49 1.01 12.24
C LEU A 112 -17.84 1.56 11.79
N VAL A 113 -18.54 2.24 12.68
CA VAL A 113 -19.72 2.99 12.30
C VAL A 113 -19.36 4.16 11.41
N ALA A 114 -18.38 4.93 11.85
CA ALA A 114 -17.75 5.99 11.09
C ALA A 114 -17.29 5.47 9.73
N LEU A 115 -16.63 4.31 9.69
CA LEU A 115 -16.17 3.68 8.46
C LEU A 115 -17.31 3.41 7.48
N HIS A 116 -18.37 2.75 7.94
CA HIS A 116 -19.51 2.43 7.08
C HIS A 116 -20.14 3.71 6.51
N LEU A 117 -20.34 4.74 7.35
CA LEU A 117 -20.91 6.01 6.89
C LEU A 117 -19.97 6.73 5.91
N ALA A 118 -18.66 6.68 6.13
CA ALA A 118 -17.68 7.20 5.18
C ALA A 118 -17.73 6.49 3.83
N CYS A 119 -17.82 5.15 3.82
CA CYS A 119 -18.00 4.38 2.60
C CYS A 119 -19.31 4.75 1.88
N GLN A 120 -20.40 4.96 2.62
CA GLN A 120 -21.69 5.34 2.03
C GLN A 120 -21.65 6.76 1.46
N ALA A 121 -21.05 7.72 2.17
CA ALA A 121 -20.90 9.10 1.70
C ALA A 121 -20.05 9.18 0.42
N ILE A 122 -18.97 8.40 0.34
CA ILE A 122 -18.16 8.29 -0.90
C ILE A 122 -18.99 7.68 -2.04
N LYS A 123 -19.73 6.60 -1.79
CA LYS A 123 -20.58 5.94 -2.81
C LYS A 123 -21.73 6.83 -3.30
N GLN A 124 -22.26 7.68 -2.43
CA GLN A 124 -23.35 8.61 -2.74
C GLN A 124 -22.85 9.91 -3.40
N GLY A 125 -21.53 10.15 -3.40
CA GLY A 125 -20.92 11.35 -3.98
C GLY A 125 -20.92 12.57 -3.07
N ASP A 126 -21.25 12.41 -1.78
CA ASP A 126 -21.21 13.48 -0.77
C ASP A 126 -19.77 13.93 -0.49
N CYS A 127 -18.78 13.05 -0.71
CA CYS A 127 -17.37 13.34 -0.60
C CYS A 127 -16.53 12.52 -1.59
N ASP A 128 -15.36 13.05 -1.96
CA ASP A 128 -14.41 12.40 -2.88
C ASP A 128 -13.42 11.46 -2.17
N MET A 129 -13.24 11.72 -0.88
CA MET A 129 -12.31 11.08 0.02
C MET A 129 -12.86 11.25 1.43
N ALA A 130 -12.50 10.39 2.37
CA ALA A 130 -12.92 10.53 3.76
C ALA A 130 -11.84 10.10 4.74
N LEU A 131 -11.65 10.87 5.81
CA LEU A 131 -10.96 10.40 7.00
C LEU A 131 -11.96 9.64 7.88
N CYS A 132 -11.66 8.38 8.16
CA CYS A 132 -12.35 7.59 9.18
C CYS A 132 -11.43 7.45 10.39
N ALA A 133 -11.91 7.93 11.54
CA ALA A 133 -11.11 8.02 12.75
C ALA A 133 -11.80 7.34 13.94
N GLY A 134 -11.00 6.98 14.94
CA GLY A 134 -11.47 6.56 16.25
C GLY A 134 -10.46 6.97 17.31
N VAL A 135 -10.93 7.53 18.41
CA VAL A 135 -10.07 7.91 19.55
C VAL A 135 -10.69 7.52 20.88
N THR A 136 -9.84 7.16 21.84
CA THR A 136 -10.20 6.88 23.22
C THR A 136 -9.05 7.31 24.14
N CYS A 137 -9.36 8.17 25.10
CA CYS A 137 -8.54 8.44 26.28
C CYS A 137 -9.36 8.19 27.55
N ILE A 138 -8.69 7.72 28.60
CA ILE A 138 -9.23 7.42 29.92
C ILE A 138 -8.64 8.44 30.89
N LEU A 139 -9.36 9.53 31.10
CA LEU A 139 -8.87 10.66 31.90
C LEU A 139 -9.43 10.63 33.32
N GLU A 140 -10.56 9.93 33.53
CA GLU A 140 -11.25 9.83 34.82
C GLU A 140 -11.61 8.37 35.17
N PRO A 141 -11.59 7.99 36.46
CA PRO A 141 -11.89 6.62 36.87
C PRO A 141 -13.40 6.29 36.85
N THR A 142 -14.27 7.29 36.67
CA THR A 142 -15.73 7.14 36.86
C THR A 142 -16.33 6.02 36.02
N LEU A 143 -16.01 5.99 34.71
CA LEU A 143 -16.50 4.93 33.82
C LEU A 143 -15.86 3.57 34.17
N PHE A 144 -14.59 3.56 34.56
CA PHE A 144 -13.89 2.35 35.02
C PHE A 144 -14.61 1.71 36.23
N VAL A 145 -15.02 2.52 37.21
CA VAL A 145 -15.78 2.07 38.38
C VAL A 145 -17.15 1.53 37.98
N ALA A 146 -17.87 2.22 37.10
CA ALA A 146 -19.18 1.77 36.62
C ALA A 146 -19.09 0.40 35.91
N LEU A 147 -18.13 0.25 35.00
CA LEU A 147 -17.89 -1.00 34.26
C LEU A 147 -17.42 -2.13 35.19
N SER A 148 -16.65 -1.80 36.23
CA SER A 148 -16.24 -2.78 37.26
C SER A 148 -17.45 -3.29 38.06
N LYS A 149 -18.37 -2.41 38.45
CA LYS A 149 -19.63 -2.79 39.11
C LYS A 149 -20.54 -3.60 38.19
N ALA A 150 -20.50 -3.34 36.88
CA ALA A 150 -21.17 -4.13 35.86
C ALA A 150 -20.46 -5.48 35.56
N LYS A 151 -19.33 -5.78 36.22
CA LYS A 151 -18.50 -6.98 35.98
C LYS A 151 -18.03 -7.13 34.54
N MET A 152 -17.81 -6.00 33.85
CA MET A 152 -17.32 -5.97 32.48
C MET A 152 -15.78 -5.94 32.41
N ILE A 153 -15.13 -5.44 33.47
CA ILE A 153 -13.67 -5.29 33.54
C ILE A 153 -13.03 -6.57 34.10
N SER A 154 -11.98 -7.05 33.44
CA SER A 154 -11.17 -8.14 33.98
C SER A 154 -10.44 -7.70 35.26
N SER A 155 -10.44 -8.54 36.28
CA SER A 155 -9.72 -8.30 37.54
C SER A 155 -8.20 -8.17 37.39
N ASP A 156 -7.63 -8.74 36.33
CA ASP A 156 -6.20 -8.61 36.01
C ASP A 156 -5.90 -7.60 34.90
N GLY A 157 -6.93 -6.85 34.47
CA GLY A 157 -6.79 -5.80 33.45
C GLY A 157 -6.47 -6.31 32.06
N MET A 158 -6.55 -7.62 31.79
CA MET A 158 -6.24 -8.20 30.48
C MET A 158 -7.51 -8.63 29.74
N SER A 159 -7.55 -8.39 28.43
CA SER A 159 -8.55 -8.99 27.54
C SER A 159 -8.03 -10.35 27.06
N LYS A 160 -8.80 -11.42 27.30
CA LYS A 160 -8.39 -12.80 27.00
C LYS A 160 -9.36 -13.46 26.01
N PRO A 161 -9.42 -12.95 24.76
CA PRO A 161 -10.39 -13.41 23.77
C PRO A 161 -10.34 -14.92 23.59
N PHE A 162 -11.51 -15.56 23.67
CA PHE A 162 -11.75 -16.98 23.42
C PHE A 162 -11.01 -17.93 24.37
N SER A 163 -10.44 -17.43 25.47
CA SER A 163 -9.80 -18.23 26.49
C SER A 163 -10.82 -18.81 27.48
N SER A 164 -10.57 -20.00 28.01
CA SER A 164 -11.31 -20.53 29.16
C SER A 164 -11.17 -19.66 30.43
N LYS A 165 -10.16 -18.78 30.47
CA LYS A 165 -9.92 -17.82 31.56
C LYS A 165 -10.52 -16.43 31.29
N ALA A 166 -11.34 -16.27 30.26
CA ALA A 166 -12.05 -15.04 29.92
C ALA A 166 -12.95 -14.58 31.09
N ASN A 167 -12.68 -13.38 31.62
CA ASN A 167 -13.31 -12.85 32.84
C ASN A 167 -13.65 -11.35 32.75
N GLY A 168 -13.72 -10.80 31.53
CA GLY A 168 -13.90 -9.37 31.28
C GLY A 168 -12.81 -8.82 30.35
N TYR A 169 -12.87 -7.54 30.02
CA TYR A 169 -11.86 -6.88 29.21
C TYR A 169 -10.98 -5.93 30.03
N GLY A 170 -9.74 -5.74 29.58
CA GLY A 170 -8.90 -4.61 29.98
C GLY A 170 -9.26 -3.38 29.17
N ARG A 171 -9.40 -2.21 29.79
CA ARG A 171 -9.59 -0.95 29.02
C ARG A 171 -8.25 -0.52 28.41
N GLY A 172 -8.31 -0.04 27.17
CA GLY A 172 -7.16 0.50 26.45
C GLY A 172 -7.42 1.92 25.95
N GLU A 173 -6.35 2.62 25.61
CA GLU A 173 -6.40 3.94 24.98
C GLU A 173 -5.81 3.85 23.57
N GLY A 174 -6.23 4.73 22.67
CA GLY A 174 -5.67 4.76 21.33
C GLY A 174 -6.34 5.77 20.40
N CYS A 175 -5.62 6.17 19.37
CA CYS A 175 -6.12 7.00 18.28
C CYS A 175 -5.68 6.40 16.95
N GLY A 176 -6.64 6.10 16.07
CA GLY A 176 -6.40 5.61 14.72
C GLY A 176 -7.15 6.43 13.71
N VAL A 177 -6.50 6.76 12.59
CA VAL A 177 -7.10 7.46 11.46
C VAL A 177 -6.69 6.74 10.20
N ILE A 178 -7.65 6.50 9.31
CA ILE A 178 -7.41 5.94 7.98
C ILE A 178 -8.07 6.85 6.94
N LEU A 179 -7.45 6.94 5.78
CA LEU A 179 -7.93 7.72 4.65
C LEU A 179 -8.56 6.78 3.62
N LEU A 180 -9.78 7.11 3.18
CA LEU A 180 -10.57 6.31 2.25
C LEU A 180 -10.80 7.09 0.96
N LYS A 181 -10.72 6.39 -0.17
CA LYS A 181 -10.96 6.93 -1.50
C LYS A 181 -11.57 5.83 -2.40
N PRO A 182 -12.39 6.16 -3.41
CA PRO A 182 -12.80 5.17 -4.40
C PRO A 182 -11.59 4.48 -5.02
N LEU A 183 -11.61 3.14 -5.10
CA LEU A 183 -10.48 2.36 -5.63
C LEU A 183 -10.07 2.83 -7.03
N THR A 184 -11.04 3.10 -7.90
CA THR A 184 -10.80 3.61 -9.26
C THR A 184 -10.06 4.94 -9.26
N LYS A 185 -10.37 5.83 -8.31
CA LYS A 185 -9.71 7.13 -8.16
C LYS A 185 -8.34 6.98 -7.52
N ALA A 186 -8.20 6.08 -6.54
CA ALA A 186 -6.91 5.77 -5.92
C ALA A 186 -5.90 5.20 -6.93
N LEU A 187 -6.36 4.28 -7.78
CA LEU A 187 -5.55 3.73 -8.88
C LEU A 187 -5.18 4.81 -9.91
N LYS A 188 -6.14 5.66 -10.30
CA LYS A 188 -5.90 6.76 -11.25
C LYS A 188 -4.89 7.79 -10.71
N ASP A 189 -4.96 8.08 -9.43
CA ASP A 189 -4.12 9.08 -8.78
C ASP A 189 -2.78 8.48 -8.29
N TYR A 190 -2.53 7.19 -8.58
CA TYR A 190 -1.35 6.42 -8.18
C TYR A 190 -1.11 6.41 -6.66
N ASP A 191 -2.20 6.42 -5.88
CA ASP A 191 -2.13 6.36 -4.43
C ASP A 191 -1.64 4.97 -3.97
N HIS A 192 -0.94 4.95 -2.84
CA HIS A 192 -0.59 3.70 -2.18
C HIS A 192 -1.84 3.06 -1.54
N ILE A 193 -2.12 1.80 -1.88
CA ILE A 193 -3.32 1.09 -1.41
C ILE A 193 -2.94 0.06 -0.34
N TRP A 194 -3.23 0.40 0.93
CA TRP A 194 -3.02 -0.52 2.07
C TRP A 194 -3.99 -1.70 2.10
N GLY A 195 -5.22 -1.47 1.62
CA GLY A 195 -6.28 -2.47 1.62
C GLY A 195 -7.55 -1.94 0.97
N ILE A 196 -8.44 -2.85 0.59
CA ILE A 196 -9.71 -2.53 -0.05
C ILE A 196 -10.85 -2.90 0.90
N ILE A 197 -11.76 -1.95 1.14
CA ILE A 197 -13.00 -2.20 1.88
C ILE A 197 -14.07 -2.58 0.86
N SER A 198 -14.42 -3.86 0.83
CA SER A 198 -15.35 -4.40 -0.17
C SER A 198 -16.79 -4.21 0.28
N LYS A 199 -17.07 -4.56 1.54
CA LYS A 199 -18.42 -4.50 2.11
C LYS A 199 -18.38 -4.04 3.57
N THR A 200 -19.40 -3.29 3.95
CA THR A 200 -19.68 -2.89 5.34
C THR A 200 -21.16 -3.06 5.59
N ALA A 201 -21.54 -3.47 6.80
CA ALA A 201 -22.94 -3.52 7.20
C ALA A 201 -23.11 -3.15 8.67
N VAL A 202 -24.36 -2.87 9.01
CA VAL A 202 -24.82 -2.38 10.31
C VAL A 202 -26.15 -3.02 10.63
N ASN A 203 -26.32 -3.45 11.87
CA ASN A 203 -27.63 -3.75 12.43
C ASN A 203 -27.66 -3.45 13.94
N GLN A 204 -28.73 -3.89 14.58
CA GLN A 204 -29.05 -3.67 15.98
C GLN A 204 -29.47 -5.00 16.60
N ASP A 205 -29.09 -5.20 17.86
CA ASP A 205 -29.50 -6.37 18.64
C ASP A 205 -31.02 -6.45 18.81
N GLY A 206 -31.69 -5.30 18.79
CA GLY A 206 -33.12 -5.18 19.01
C GLY A 206 -33.50 -5.52 20.46
N HIS A 207 -34.76 -5.85 20.66
CA HIS A 207 -35.25 -6.22 21.99
C HIS A 207 -34.96 -7.70 22.28
N SER A 208 -34.38 -7.98 23.45
CA SER A 208 -34.21 -9.35 23.97
C SER A 208 -34.75 -9.44 25.40
N VAL A 209 -35.06 -10.66 25.86
CA VAL A 209 -35.45 -10.92 27.27
C VAL A 209 -34.28 -10.72 28.24
N SER A 210 -33.05 -10.59 27.71
CA SER A 210 -31.85 -10.35 28.48
C SER A 210 -31.56 -8.85 28.61
N PRO A 211 -30.67 -8.43 29.53
CA PRO A 211 -30.28 -7.02 29.68
C PRO A 211 -29.81 -6.40 28.36
N ILE A 212 -30.03 -5.08 28.19
CA ILE A 212 -29.67 -4.29 26.99
C ILE A 212 -28.20 -4.43 26.57
N THR A 213 -27.34 -4.87 27.48
CA THR A 213 -25.91 -5.06 27.24
C THR A 213 -25.57 -6.45 26.69
N LYS A 214 -26.46 -7.44 26.73
CA LYS A 214 -26.15 -8.80 26.28
C LYS A 214 -26.20 -8.89 24.74
N PRO A 215 -25.16 -9.40 24.08
CA PRO A 215 -25.12 -9.48 22.61
C PRO A 215 -26.07 -10.56 22.06
N SER A 216 -26.49 -10.41 20.79
CA SER A 216 -27.42 -11.32 20.13
C SER A 216 -26.75 -12.17 19.06
N MET A 217 -26.61 -13.48 19.31
CA MET A 217 -26.09 -14.42 18.29
C MET A 217 -26.84 -14.33 16.96
N VAL A 218 -28.17 -14.21 17.02
CA VAL A 218 -29.02 -14.14 15.81
C VAL A 218 -28.70 -12.90 14.98
N GLN A 219 -28.49 -11.74 15.63
CA GLN A 219 -28.18 -10.51 14.91
C GLN A 219 -26.76 -10.50 14.36
N GLN A 220 -25.81 -11.13 15.04
CA GLN A 220 -24.46 -11.32 14.52
C GLN A 220 -24.46 -12.21 13.28
N GLU A 221 -25.21 -13.30 13.33
CA GLU A 221 -25.37 -14.18 12.18
C GLU A 221 -25.98 -13.44 11.00
N GLU A 222 -27.04 -12.66 11.23
CA GLU A 222 -27.68 -11.86 10.18
C GLU A 222 -26.74 -10.81 9.59
N LEU A 223 -25.98 -10.13 10.43
CA LEU A 223 -24.97 -9.17 10.01
C LEU A 223 -23.87 -9.82 9.17
N LEU A 224 -23.36 -10.98 9.62
CA LEU A 224 -22.42 -11.80 8.88
C LEU A 224 -23.01 -12.19 7.52
N ARG A 225 -24.25 -12.68 7.46
CA ARG A 225 -24.91 -13.06 6.20
C ARG A 225 -25.07 -11.91 5.23
N LYS A 226 -25.38 -10.69 5.71
CA LYS A 226 -25.47 -9.49 4.86
C LYS A 226 -24.15 -9.17 4.16
N ILE A 227 -23.03 -9.36 4.85
CA ILE A 227 -21.71 -9.08 4.29
C ILE A 227 -21.23 -10.23 3.42
N TYR A 228 -21.41 -11.46 3.91
CA TYR A 228 -21.00 -12.70 3.27
C TYR A 228 -22.12 -13.33 2.44
N SER A 229 -22.94 -12.50 1.78
CA SER A 229 -23.96 -12.98 0.85
C SER A 229 -23.34 -13.91 -0.21
N THR A 230 -24.18 -14.72 -0.88
CA THR A 230 -23.80 -15.82 -1.79
C THR A 230 -22.79 -15.48 -2.90
N GLU A 231 -22.58 -14.19 -3.19
CA GLU A 231 -21.61 -13.69 -4.17
C GLU A 231 -20.17 -13.66 -3.62
N THR A 232 -20.02 -13.75 -2.30
CA THR A 232 -18.72 -13.68 -1.61
C THR A 232 -18.13 -15.08 -1.53
N ASP A 233 -16.95 -15.28 -2.13
CA ASP A 233 -16.25 -16.55 -1.99
C ASP A 233 -15.74 -16.72 -0.56
N LEU A 234 -16.45 -17.52 0.24
CA LEU A 234 -16.06 -17.81 1.61
C LEU A 234 -14.70 -18.52 1.71
N ALA A 235 -14.24 -19.20 0.66
CA ALA A 235 -12.91 -19.82 0.66
C ALA A 235 -11.81 -18.77 0.83
N SER A 236 -12.01 -17.57 0.28
CA SER A 236 -11.10 -16.42 0.39
C SER A 236 -10.99 -15.84 1.82
N VAL A 237 -11.90 -16.19 2.73
CA VAL A 237 -11.94 -15.68 4.10
C VAL A 237 -10.93 -16.37 4.98
N GLN A 238 -9.70 -15.85 5.02
CA GLN A 238 -8.62 -16.49 5.77
C GLN A 238 -8.60 -16.11 7.26
N TYR A 239 -9.03 -14.89 7.58
CA TYR A 239 -8.90 -14.33 8.92
C TYR A 239 -10.11 -13.48 9.32
N ILE A 240 -10.46 -13.54 10.61
CA ILE A 240 -11.40 -12.62 11.25
C ILE A 240 -10.70 -11.93 12.42
N GLU A 241 -10.66 -10.61 12.34
CA GLU A 241 -10.33 -9.76 13.46
C GLU A 241 -11.60 -9.56 14.29
N ALA A 242 -11.76 -10.42 15.27
CA ALA A 242 -12.94 -10.47 16.10
C ALA A 242 -12.99 -9.29 17.09
N HIS A 243 -14.19 -9.03 17.59
CA HIS A 243 -14.36 -8.13 18.71
C HIS A 243 -13.66 -8.69 19.94
N GLY A 244 -13.86 -9.96 20.27
CA GLY A 244 -13.04 -10.73 21.20
C GLY A 244 -12.66 -9.94 22.46
N THR A 245 -13.65 -9.56 23.27
CA THR A 245 -13.37 -8.79 24.49
C THR A 245 -12.78 -9.61 25.60
N GLY A 246 -12.85 -10.95 25.55
CA GLY A 246 -12.47 -11.78 26.68
C GLY A 246 -13.59 -11.87 27.70
N THR A 247 -14.84 -11.73 27.27
CA THR A 247 -16.01 -11.85 28.15
C THR A 247 -16.58 -13.27 28.11
N PRO A 248 -16.98 -13.85 29.25
CA PRO A 248 -17.46 -15.24 29.30
C PRO A 248 -18.76 -15.47 28.54
N ILE A 249 -19.53 -14.42 28.25
CA ILE A 249 -20.79 -14.49 27.49
C ILE A 249 -20.58 -14.07 26.03
N GLY A 250 -19.83 -12.98 25.79
CA GLY A 250 -19.67 -12.44 24.44
C GLY A 250 -18.83 -13.34 23.54
N ASP A 251 -17.71 -13.87 24.05
CA ASP A 251 -16.78 -14.65 23.24
C ASP A 251 -17.41 -15.94 22.69
N PRO A 252 -18.16 -16.76 23.47
CA PRO A 252 -18.86 -17.92 22.91
C PRO A 252 -19.94 -17.57 21.90
N ILE A 253 -20.64 -16.44 22.10
CA ILE A 253 -21.66 -15.96 21.16
C ILE A 253 -21.00 -15.58 19.83
N GLU A 254 -19.94 -14.77 19.86
CA GLU A 254 -19.21 -14.33 18.67
C GLU A 254 -18.59 -15.50 17.91
N ALA A 255 -17.89 -16.39 18.61
CA ALA A 255 -17.30 -17.58 18.01
C ALA A 255 -18.37 -18.50 17.39
N GLY A 256 -19.54 -18.62 18.05
CA GLY A 256 -20.69 -19.37 17.54
C GLY A 256 -21.24 -18.81 16.23
N SER A 257 -21.43 -17.48 16.18
CA SER A 257 -21.92 -16.76 14.99
C SER A 257 -20.95 -16.93 13.80
N ILE A 258 -19.65 -16.70 14.04
CA ILE A 258 -18.58 -16.88 13.04
C ILE A 258 -18.54 -18.33 12.54
N SER A 259 -18.59 -19.29 13.45
CA SER A 259 -18.55 -20.71 13.11
C SER A 259 -19.73 -21.09 12.21
N LYS A 260 -20.92 -20.64 12.56
CA LYS A 260 -22.16 -20.99 11.87
C LYS A 260 -22.29 -20.36 10.48
N VAL A 261 -21.90 -19.10 10.31
CA VAL A 261 -22.08 -18.40 9.03
C VAL A 261 -20.89 -18.59 8.10
N ILE A 262 -19.67 -18.63 8.64
CA ILE A 262 -18.46 -18.65 7.83
C ILE A 262 -17.78 -20.01 7.92
N ALA A 263 -17.29 -20.41 9.09
CA ALA A 263 -16.37 -21.55 9.18
C ALA A 263 -16.98 -22.85 8.62
N LYS A 264 -18.25 -23.12 8.92
CA LYS A 264 -18.98 -24.30 8.42
C LYS A 264 -19.40 -24.20 6.95
N ALA A 265 -19.47 -23.00 6.40
CA ALA A 265 -19.85 -22.76 5.01
C ALA A 265 -18.62 -22.69 4.07
N ARG A 266 -17.39 -22.69 4.61
CA ARG A 266 -16.16 -22.73 3.82
C ARG A 266 -15.88 -24.14 3.28
N PRO A 267 -15.32 -24.29 2.06
CA PRO A 267 -14.87 -25.58 1.55
C PRO A 267 -13.83 -26.19 2.48
N GLN A 268 -13.92 -27.50 2.77
CA GLN A 268 -13.00 -28.19 3.69
C GLN A 268 -11.51 -28.02 3.32
N LYS A 269 -11.21 -27.95 2.01
CA LYS A 269 -9.86 -27.71 1.48
C LYS A 269 -9.24 -26.35 1.86
N SER A 270 -10.02 -25.42 2.42
CA SER A 270 -9.57 -24.05 2.74
C SER A 270 -8.79 -23.96 4.06
N GLY A 271 -8.65 -25.07 4.79
CA GLY A 271 -8.06 -25.09 6.12
C GLY A 271 -8.93 -24.40 7.18
N PRO A 272 -8.47 -24.36 8.45
CA PRO A 272 -9.21 -23.70 9.52
C PRO A 272 -9.31 -22.18 9.29
N LEU A 273 -10.45 -21.60 9.67
CA LEU A 273 -10.61 -20.16 9.76
C LEU A 273 -9.83 -19.64 10.97
N ILE A 274 -8.90 -18.70 10.74
CA ILE A 274 -8.15 -18.09 11.83
C ILE A 274 -8.96 -16.94 12.40
N VAL A 275 -9.08 -16.90 13.73
CA VAL A 275 -9.77 -15.83 14.46
C VAL A 275 -8.80 -15.26 15.49
N GLY A 276 -8.77 -13.94 15.61
CA GLY A 276 -7.93 -13.25 16.59
C GLY A 276 -8.54 -11.93 17.04
N SER A 277 -7.93 -11.30 18.05
CA SER A 277 -8.32 -9.94 18.45
C SER A 277 -7.12 -9.16 18.98
N VAL A 278 -6.95 -7.93 18.49
CA VAL A 278 -5.94 -6.94 18.89
C VAL A 278 -6.10 -6.53 20.35
N LYS A 279 -7.29 -6.73 20.93
CA LYS A 279 -7.57 -6.38 22.33
C LYS A 279 -6.72 -7.16 23.31
N SER A 280 -6.25 -8.33 22.91
CA SER A 280 -5.29 -9.10 23.70
C SER A 280 -3.94 -8.39 23.86
N ASN A 281 -3.56 -7.52 22.93
CA ASN A 281 -2.28 -6.79 22.95
C ASN A 281 -2.39 -5.39 23.55
N ILE A 282 -3.44 -4.64 23.18
CA ILE A 282 -3.57 -3.21 23.52
C ILE A 282 -4.77 -2.90 24.43
N GLY A 283 -5.44 -3.93 24.94
CA GLY A 283 -6.71 -3.78 25.63
C GLY A 283 -7.85 -3.36 24.69
N HIS A 284 -9.02 -3.14 25.27
CA HIS A 284 -10.18 -2.64 24.55
C HIS A 284 -10.10 -1.11 24.42
N THR A 285 -9.67 -0.63 23.25
CA THR A 285 -9.61 0.81 22.92
C THR A 285 -10.95 1.42 22.53
N GLU A 286 -12.05 0.89 23.09
CA GLU A 286 -13.41 1.45 23.02
C GLU A 286 -13.82 2.00 21.64
N SER A 287 -14.07 3.31 21.50
CA SER A 287 -14.44 3.95 20.22
C SER A 287 -13.37 3.79 19.13
N ALA A 288 -12.09 3.62 19.49
CA ALA A 288 -10.99 3.33 18.58
C ALA A 288 -10.77 1.82 18.30
N ALA A 289 -11.54 0.92 18.92
CA ALA A 289 -11.31 -0.53 18.80
C ALA A 289 -11.48 -1.06 17.37
N GLY A 290 -12.45 -0.52 16.65
CA GLY A 290 -12.71 -0.87 15.25
C GLY A 290 -11.54 -0.51 14.34
N VAL A 291 -11.11 0.75 14.37
CA VAL A 291 -9.98 1.22 13.54
C VAL A 291 -8.66 0.55 13.93
N ALA A 292 -8.44 0.24 15.21
CA ALA A 292 -7.28 -0.55 15.64
C ALA A 292 -7.29 -1.96 15.02
N GLY A 293 -8.44 -2.62 14.98
CA GLY A 293 -8.62 -3.90 14.30
C GLY A 293 -8.38 -3.82 12.79
N LEU A 294 -8.84 -2.74 12.14
CA LEU A 294 -8.59 -2.52 10.70
C LEU A 294 -7.09 -2.37 10.42
N ILE A 295 -6.40 -1.56 11.21
CA ILE A 295 -4.96 -1.33 11.07
C ILE A 295 -4.19 -2.65 11.27
N LYS A 296 -4.54 -3.44 12.31
CA LYS A 296 -3.97 -4.77 12.49
C LYS A 296 -4.18 -5.65 11.27
N GLY A 297 -5.37 -5.57 10.67
CA GLY A 297 -5.67 -6.29 9.45
C GLY A 297 -4.72 -5.98 8.30
N MET A 298 -4.32 -4.73 8.15
CA MET A 298 -3.42 -4.26 7.10
C MET A 298 -1.94 -4.53 7.44
N CYS A 299 -1.61 -5.03 8.65
CA CYS A 299 -0.23 -5.21 9.10
C CYS A 299 0.61 -6.14 8.21
N LYS A 300 0.02 -7.11 7.49
CA LYS A 300 0.78 -7.90 6.51
C LYS A 300 1.28 -7.04 5.34
N GLN A 301 0.47 -6.09 4.88
CA GLN A 301 0.84 -5.17 3.81
C GLN A 301 1.88 -4.16 4.32
N LEU A 302 1.64 -3.58 5.50
CA LEU A 302 2.61 -2.72 6.19
C LEU A 302 3.95 -3.44 6.39
N LEU A 303 3.97 -4.71 6.81
CA LEU A 303 5.20 -5.49 6.98
C LEU A 303 5.94 -5.75 5.66
N LYS A 304 5.22 -5.79 4.54
CA LYS A 304 5.82 -5.97 3.21
C LYS A 304 6.36 -4.67 2.63
N GLN A 305 5.65 -3.57 2.83
CA GLN A 305 5.82 -2.35 2.06
C GLN A 305 6.31 -1.15 2.87
N GLU A 306 6.11 -1.13 4.20
CA GLU A 306 6.64 -0.09 5.09
C GLU A 306 7.93 -0.53 5.79
N PRO A 307 9.10 0.02 5.40
CA PRO A 307 10.37 -0.32 6.01
C PRO A 307 10.42 0.00 7.50
N VAL A 308 9.80 1.10 7.93
CA VAL A 308 9.75 1.52 9.33
C VAL A 308 8.92 0.53 10.15
N PHE A 309 7.72 0.17 9.67
CA PHE A 309 6.87 -0.81 10.33
C PHE A 309 7.57 -2.17 10.44
N ARG A 310 8.23 -2.61 9.36
CA ARG A 310 9.03 -3.84 9.36
C ARG A 310 10.16 -3.79 10.38
N GLN A 311 10.89 -2.68 10.47
CA GLN A 311 11.98 -2.50 11.42
C GLN A 311 11.48 -2.55 12.87
N GLU A 312 10.32 -1.95 13.17
CA GLU A 312 9.70 -2.03 14.50
C GLU A 312 9.26 -3.45 14.85
N ILE A 313 8.67 -4.19 13.90
CA ILE A 313 8.34 -5.61 14.09
C ILE A 313 9.61 -6.44 14.32
N MET A 314 10.70 -6.19 13.59
CA MET A 314 11.99 -6.86 13.79
C MET A 314 12.61 -6.53 15.16
N LYS A 315 12.45 -5.30 15.67
CA LYS A 315 12.87 -4.95 17.04
C LYS A 315 12.08 -5.73 18.09
N ILE A 316 10.76 -5.86 17.90
CA ILE A 316 9.91 -6.70 18.77
C ILE A 316 10.35 -8.17 18.69
N GLU A 317 10.62 -8.69 17.50
CA GLU A 317 11.14 -10.04 17.30
C GLU A 317 12.50 -10.24 18.00
N THR A 318 13.43 -9.30 17.85
CA THR A 318 14.74 -9.33 18.53
C THR A 318 14.58 -9.28 20.06
N LEU A 319 13.66 -8.46 20.56
CA LEU A 319 13.35 -8.41 22.00
C LEU A 319 12.74 -9.74 22.46
N LEU A 320 11.82 -10.34 21.70
CA LEU A 320 11.26 -11.65 22.02
C LEU A 320 12.34 -12.76 22.02
N GLN A 321 13.28 -12.71 21.06
CA GLN A 321 14.44 -13.59 21.00
C GLN A 321 15.37 -13.42 22.21
N SER A 322 15.44 -12.22 22.80
CA SER A 322 16.21 -11.98 24.03
C SER A 322 15.60 -12.62 25.29
N TYR A 323 14.32 -13.01 25.24
CA TYR A 323 13.66 -13.75 26.31
C TYR A 323 13.70 -15.28 26.12
N ARG A 324 13.81 -15.81 24.87
CA ARG A 324 14.00 -17.25 24.58
C ARG A 324 14.60 -17.50 23.18
N SER A 325 15.39 -18.56 23.05
CA SER A 325 15.75 -19.20 21.78
C SER A 325 14.59 -20.06 21.24
N LEU A 326 13.53 -19.43 20.72
CA LEU A 326 12.39 -20.13 20.13
C LEU A 326 12.52 -20.17 18.61
N ASP A 327 12.55 -21.37 18.03
CA ASP A 327 12.33 -21.58 16.60
C ASP A 327 10.82 -21.59 16.33
N LEU A 328 10.33 -20.50 15.75
CA LEU A 328 8.91 -20.29 15.44
C LEU A 328 8.37 -21.32 14.44
N ILE A 329 9.23 -22.00 13.68
CA ILE A 329 8.86 -23.03 12.70
C ILE A 329 8.61 -24.37 13.41
N GLU A 330 9.44 -24.75 14.37
CA GLU A 330 9.30 -26.00 15.14
C GLU A 330 8.00 -26.03 15.97
N ILE A 331 7.60 -24.89 16.54
CA ILE A 331 6.33 -24.74 17.26
C ILE A 331 5.11 -24.89 16.33
N LEU A 332 5.23 -24.49 15.06
CA LEU A 332 4.15 -24.59 14.07
C LEU A 332 3.98 -26.01 13.51
N GLU A 333 4.95 -26.90 13.73
CA GLU A 333 5.03 -28.25 13.17
C GLU A 333 4.87 -29.37 14.22
N SER A 334 4.89 -29.08 15.53
CA SER A 334 4.76 -30.11 16.57
C SER A 334 3.30 -30.55 16.82
N GLU A 335 3.00 -31.84 16.68
CA GLU A 335 1.66 -32.43 16.96
C GLU A 335 1.43 -32.81 18.44
N SER A 336 2.41 -32.63 19.33
CA SER A 336 2.27 -33.01 20.75
C SER A 336 1.93 -31.81 21.65
N GLU A 337 0.76 -31.84 22.31
CA GLU A 337 0.33 -30.89 23.35
C GLU A 337 1.17 -30.92 24.66
N LYS A 338 2.36 -31.53 24.65
CA LYS A 338 3.21 -31.64 25.84
C LYS A 338 4.50 -30.84 25.70
N SER A 339 4.40 -29.51 25.84
CA SER A 339 5.31 -28.75 26.71
C SER A 339 4.74 -27.35 27.03
N THR A 340 4.42 -27.19 28.33
CA THR A 340 4.56 -26.02 29.21
C THR A 340 4.71 -24.62 28.59
N GLU A 341 3.77 -23.72 28.98
CA GLU A 341 3.79 -22.23 28.90
C GLU A 341 2.94 -21.54 27.81
N LEU A 342 2.26 -22.26 26.92
CA LEU A 342 1.20 -21.70 26.03
C LEU A 342 -0.12 -21.32 26.76
N SER A 343 -0.08 -21.13 28.08
CA SER A 343 -1.23 -20.73 28.90
C SER A 343 -1.04 -19.38 29.59
N ASP A 344 0.14 -18.76 29.44
CA ASP A 344 0.43 -17.40 29.90
C ASP A 344 0.08 -16.40 28.78
N PRO A 345 -0.92 -15.53 28.97
CA PRO A 345 -1.28 -14.51 28.01
C PRO A 345 -0.09 -13.61 27.62
N LYS A 346 0.87 -13.36 28.53
CA LYS A 346 2.03 -12.49 28.25
C LYS A 346 2.98 -13.07 27.19
N ILE A 347 2.95 -14.39 26.98
CA ILE A 347 3.80 -15.11 26.03
C ILE A 347 2.99 -15.49 24.78
N VAL A 348 1.76 -15.96 24.97
CA VAL A 348 0.87 -16.40 23.89
C VAL A 348 0.39 -15.23 23.05
N GLN A 349 0.15 -14.05 23.61
CA GLN A 349 -0.44 -12.92 22.87
C GLN A 349 0.52 -12.28 21.87
N PRO A 350 1.81 -12.03 22.16
CA PRO A 350 2.78 -11.60 21.15
C PRO A 350 3.03 -12.68 20.08
N LEU A 351 3.06 -13.96 20.48
CA LEU A 351 3.25 -15.09 19.56
C LEU A 351 2.04 -15.28 18.62
N LEU A 352 0.82 -15.21 19.15
CA LEU A 352 -0.42 -15.20 18.36
C LEU A 352 -0.48 -13.99 17.44
N PHE A 353 -0.06 -12.81 17.88
CA PHE A 353 0.02 -11.64 17.03
C PHE A 353 0.98 -11.90 15.84
N ALA A 354 2.17 -12.44 16.08
CA ALA A 354 3.12 -12.79 15.01
C ALA A 354 2.56 -13.87 14.05
N ILE A 355 1.96 -14.94 14.57
CA ILE A 355 1.36 -16.03 13.78
C ILE A 355 0.15 -15.54 12.96
N GLN A 356 -0.72 -14.71 13.57
CA GLN A 356 -1.88 -14.10 12.91
C GLN A 356 -1.44 -13.17 11.78
N ASN A 357 -0.39 -12.37 11.99
CA ASN A 357 0.16 -11.49 10.95
C ASN A 357 0.82 -12.27 9.79
N LYS A 358 1.44 -13.42 10.05
CA LYS A 358 2.04 -14.28 9.00
C LYS A 358 0.96 -14.92 8.10
N LYS A 359 -0.16 -15.39 8.69
CA LYS A 359 -1.25 -16.09 7.99
C LYS A 359 -2.36 -15.19 7.44
N ALA A 360 -2.48 -13.94 7.87
CA ALA A 360 -3.52 -13.01 7.39
C ALA A 360 -3.28 -12.58 5.93
N SER A 361 -3.69 -13.36 4.91
CA SER A 361 -3.71 -12.84 3.53
C SER A 361 -5.05 -12.17 3.24
N PHE A 362 -4.99 -10.85 3.05
CA PHE A 362 -5.94 -9.98 2.33
C PHE A 362 -7.43 -10.00 2.69
N LEU A 363 -7.85 -10.77 3.70
CA LEU A 363 -9.20 -10.72 4.24
C LEU A 363 -9.19 -10.44 5.74
N VAL A 364 -9.55 -9.22 6.12
CA VAL A 364 -9.62 -8.80 7.52
C VAL A 364 -11.04 -8.46 7.81
N THR A 365 -11.79 -9.45 8.26
CA THR A 365 -13.12 -9.12 8.70
C THR A 365 -13.06 -8.53 10.10
N VAL A 366 -13.21 -7.20 10.22
CA VAL A 366 -13.25 -6.54 11.53
C VAL A 366 -14.68 -6.54 12.02
N THR A 367 -14.97 -7.32 13.05
CA THR A 367 -16.23 -7.26 13.79
C THR A 367 -16.04 -6.36 15.03
N PRO A 368 -16.78 -5.25 15.26
CA PRO A 368 -17.01 -4.76 16.59
C PRO A 368 -18.36 -5.30 17.06
N LEU A 369 -18.28 -5.98 18.18
CA LEU A 369 -19.38 -6.65 18.82
C LEU A 369 -19.46 -6.15 20.25
N SER A 370 -19.50 -4.83 20.39
CA SER A 370 -19.57 -4.24 21.72
C SER A 370 -20.96 -4.35 22.29
N PHE A 371 -21.02 -5.01 23.44
CA PHE A 371 -21.92 -4.71 24.54
C PHE A 371 -22.28 -3.22 24.51
N LEU A 372 -23.55 -2.94 24.21
CA LEU A 372 -24.18 -1.65 23.87
C LEU A 372 -24.24 -1.32 22.37
N ILE A 373 -25.41 -1.66 21.82
CA ILE A 373 -26.21 -0.88 20.86
C ILE A 373 -25.77 -0.90 19.39
N TYR A 374 -24.63 -1.40 18.92
CA TYR A 374 -24.47 -1.62 17.46
C TYR A 374 -23.41 -2.67 17.13
N GLU A 375 -23.78 -3.69 16.34
CA GLU A 375 -22.87 -4.69 15.76
C GLU A 375 -22.50 -4.28 14.32
N ARG A 376 -21.21 -4.33 13.95
CA ARG A 376 -20.77 -4.07 12.55
C ARG A 376 -19.76 -5.08 12.08
N ILE A 377 -19.59 -5.22 10.77
CA ILE A 377 -18.54 -6.05 10.22
C ILE A 377 -18.01 -5.36 8.95
N THR A 378 -16.69 -5.33 8.80
CA THR A 378 -15.99 -4.82 7.60
C THR A 378 -15.43 -6.02 6.86
N HIS A 379 -15.56 -6.15 5.54
CA HIS A 379 -14.96 -7.23 4.75
C HIS A 379 -13.90 -6.63 3.83
N PHE A 380 -12.68 -7.17 3.86
CA PHE A 380 -11.64 -6.89 2.85
C PHE A 380 -11.69 -8.02 1.84
N THR A 381 -11.41 -7.84 0.55
CA THR A 381 -11.36 -8.97 -0.38
C THR A 381 -9.93 -9.33 -0.72
N SER A 382 -9.65 -10.63 -0.80
CA SER A 382 -8.53 -11.14 -1.57
C SER A 382 -8.70 -10.64 -3.00
N VAL A 383 -7.61 -10.22 -3.61
CA VAL A 383 -7.48 -10.24 -5.06
C VAL A 383 -7.96 -11.62 -5.51
N ARG A 384 -9.13 -11.68 -6.15
CA ARG A 384 -9.57 -12.89 -6.85
C ARG A 384 -8.48 -13.27 -7.84
N ALA A 385 -8.40 -14.56 -8.16
CA ALA A 385 -7.79 -14.96 -9.42
C ALA A 385 -8.39 -14.06 -10.50
N LEU A 386 -7.51 -13.33 -11.18
CA LEU A 386 -7.84 -12.21 -12.05
C LEU A 386 -8.89 -12.68 -13.05
N ASP A 387 -10.13 -12.21 -12.90
CA ASP A 387 -11.28 -12.72 -13.67
C ASP A 387 -11.32 -12.08 -15.06
N SER A 388 -10.47 -11.07 -15.32
CA SER A 388 -10.26 -10.52 -16.65
C SER A 388 -8.78 -10.38 -17.02
N ALA A 389 -8.49 -10.54 -18.31
CA ALA A 389 -7.18 -10.28 -18.89
C ALA A 389 -6.64 -8.90 -18.51
N GLN A 390 -7.51 -7.88 -18.46
CA GLN A 390 -7.14 -6.52 -18.10
C GLN A 390 -6.62 -6.41 -16.67
N GLU A 391 -7.24 -7.09 -15.70
CA GLU A 391 -6.76 -7.06 -14.31
C GLU A 391 -5.35 -7.65 -14.18
N VAL A 392 -5.03 -8.70 -14.95
CA VAL A 392 -3.67 -9.29 -14.95
C VAL A 392 -2.65 -8.30 -15.52
N LEU A 393 -3.03 -7.58 -16.58
CA LEU A 393 -2.18 -6.57 -17.19
C LEU A 393 -1.97 -5.38 -16.22
N ASP A 394 -3.02 -4.95 -15.53
CA ASP A 394 -2.93 -3.88 -14.52
C ASP A 394 -2.00 -4.31 -13.35
N GLN A 395 -2.10 -5.57 -12.91
CA GLN A 395 -1.21 -6.11 -11.89
C GLN A 395 0.23 -6.23 -12.40
N ALA A 396 0.42 -6.61 -13.67
CA ALA A 396 1.75 -6.66 -14.28
C ALA A 396 2.38 -5.27 -14.35
N ASP A 397 1.60 -4.24 -14.69
CA ASP A 397 2.07 -2.85 -14.73
C ASP A 397 2.38 -2.32 -13.32
N TYR A 398 1.63 -2.73 -12.29
CA TYR A 398 1.96 -2.46 -10.88
C TYR A 398 3.25 -3.15 -10.43
N LEU A 399 3.45 -4.44 -10.73
CA LEU A 399 4.67 -5.14 -10.34
C LEU A 399 5.90 -4.58 -11.06
N TYR A 400 5.74 -4.14 -12.31
CA TYR A 400 6.77 -3.44 -13.06
C TYR A 400 7.15 -2.11 -12.39
N SER A 401 6.17 -1.28 -12.01
CA SER A 401 6.46 0.00 -11.37
C SER A 401 7.10 -0.13 -9.98
N CYS A 402 6.84 -1.25 -9.28
CA CYS A 402 7.47 -1.56 -7.99
C CYS A 402 8.88 -2.15 -8.11
N GLY A 403 9.38 -2.43 -9.32
CA GLY A 403 10.67 -3.10 -9.53
C GLY A 403 10.68 -4.58 -9.08
N GLU A 404 9.51 -5.22 -8.95
CA GLU A 404 9.35 -6.59 -8.47
C GLU A 404 9.52 -7.61 -9.61
N THR A 405 10.68 -7.57 -10.27
CA THR A 405 10.98 -8.27 -11.53
C THR A 405 10.70 -9.78 -11.49
N GLN A 406 11.07 -10.46 -10.40
CA GLN A 406 10.82 -11.91 -10.25
C GLN A 406 9.33 -12.25 -10.17
N LYS A 407 8.55 -11.46 -9.42
CA LYS A 407 7.10 -11.67 -9.27
C LYS A 407 6.36 -11.33 -10.57
N LEU A 408 6.78 -10.25 -11.24
CA LEU A 408 6.26 -9.86 -12.54
C LEU A 408 6.45 -10.99 -13.57
N HIS A 409 7.66 -11.53 -13.68
CA HIS A 409 7.96 -12.64 -14.56
C HIS A 409 7.09 -13.86 -14.24
N GLN A 410 6.99 -14.26 -12.97
CA GLN A 410 6.15 -15.39 -12.55
C GLN A 410 4.66 -15.20 -12.83
N LEU A 411 4.14 -13.98 -12.73
CA LEU A 411 2.74 -13.66 -13.04
C LEU A 411 2.48 -13.86 -14.54
N LEU A 412 3.30 -13.23 -15.38
CA LEU A 412 3.14 -13.23 -16.83
C LEU A 412 3.49 -14.58 -17.47
N LEU A 413 4.39 -15.36 -16.87
CA LEU A 413 4.79 -16.68 -17.39
C LEU A 413 3.60 -17.67 -17.43
N ARG A 414 2.57 -17.45 -16.61
CA ARG A 414 1.31 -18.23 -16.65
C ARG A 414 0.52 -18.00 -17.95
N HIS A 415 0.81 -16.91 -18.65
CA HIS A 415 0.19 -16.48 -19.90
C HIS A 415 1.17 -16.56 -21.08
N LYS A 416 2.24 -17.35 -20.97
CA LYS A 416 3.27 -17.51 -22.02
C LYS A 416 2.73 -17.99 -23.37
N ASP A 417 1.58 -18.67 -23.35
CA ASP A 417 0.89 -19.22 -24.54
C ASP A 417 -0.37 -18.40 -24.89
N SER A 418 -0.48 -17.16 -24.38
CA SER A 418 -1.59 -16.25 -24.68
C SER A 418 -1.62 -15.84 -26.16
N ASP A 419 -2.82 -15.70 -26.72
CA ASP A 419 -3.03 -15.11 -28.04
C ASP A 419 -3.03 -13.57 -28.03
N ASP A 420 -3.01 -12.96 -26.84
CA ASP A 420 -2.99 -11.52 -26.67
C ASP A 420 -1.54 -10.98 -26.61
N ALA A 421 -1.21 -10.13 -27.59
CA ALA A 421 0.09 -9.48 -27.71
C ALA A 421 0.50 -8.71 -26.44
N GLU A 422 -0.46 -8.16 -25.68
CA GLU A 422 -0.20 -7.36 -24.48
C GLU A 422 0.46 -8.16 -23.35
N PHE A 423 0.13 -9.45 -23.24
CA PHE A 423 0.80 -10.36 -22.31
C PHE A 423 2.20 -10.72 -22.79
N LEU A 424 2.33 -11.01 -24.08
CA LEU A 424 3.56 -11.54 -24.66
C LEU A 424 4.69 -10.50 -24.64
N TRP A 425 4.43 -9.23 -25.02
CA TRP A 425 5.48 -8.21 -24.97
C TRP A 425 5.85 -7.85 -23.53
N ARG A 426 4.89 -7.85 -22.59
CA ARG A 426 5.18 -7.63 -21.16
C ARG A 426 6.00 -8.78 -20.58
N LEU A 427 5.71 -10.02 -21.00
CA LEU A 427 6.50 -11.17 -20.59
C LEU A 427 7.93 -11.07 -21.15
N ALA A 428 8.09 -10.67 -22.41
CA ALA A 428 9.39 -10.42 -23.01
C ALA A 428 10.21 -9.40 -22.19
N ARG A 429 9.59 -8.26 -21.85
CA ARG A 429 10.19 -7.25 -20.95
C ARG A 429 10.61 -7.85 -19.62
N ALA A 430 9.70 -8.58 -18.96
CA ALA A 430 9.96 -9.16 -17.65
C ALA A 430 11.08 -10.21 -17.67
N SER A 431 11.13 -11.06 -18.70
CA SER A 431 12.20 -12.05 -18.88
C SER A 431 13.55 -11.40 -19.12
N ARG A 432 13.59 -10.32 -19.93
CA ARG A 432 14.80 -9.52 -20.15
C ARG A 432 15.28 -8.84 -18.87
N ASP A 433 14.40 -8.15 -18.15
CA ASP A 433 14.76 -7.45 -16.92
C ASP A 433 15.25 -8.44 -15.84
N LEU A 434 14.67 -9.65 -15.82
CA LEU A 434 15.14 -10.73 -14.96
C LEU A 434 16.57 -11.16 -15.33
N ALA A 435 16.90 -11.26 -16.63
CA ALA A 435 18.24 -11.59 -17.11
C ALA A 435 19.29 -10.52 -16.72
N LEU A 436 18.90 -9.28 -16.49
CA LEU A 436 19.80 -8.20 -16.09
C LEU A 436 20.18 -8.22 -14.60
N LEU A 437 19.45 -8.97 -13.76
CA LEU A 437 19.76 -9.04 -12.33
C LEU A 437 21.14 -9.67 -12.08
N SER A 438 21.87 -9.12 -11.10
CA SER A 438 23.20 -9.61 -10.71
C SER A 438 23.18 -11.01 -10.10
N SER A 439 22.05 -11.44 -9.55
CA SER A 439 21.85 -12.75 -8.92
C SER A 439 21.69 -13.92 -9.89
N ILE A 440 21.52 -13.66 -11.19
CA ILE A 440 21.26 -14.69 -12.20
C ILE A 440 22.59 -15.20 -12.80
N SER A 441 22.73 -16.51 -12.94
CA SER A 441 23.93 -17.15 -13.51
C SER A 441 24.07 -16.87 -15.02
N ALA A 442 25.29 -16.92 -15.55
CA ALA A 442 25.55 -16.60 -16.96
C ALA A 442 24.73 -17.45 -17.96
N ASP A 443 24.60 -18.76 -17.70
CA ASP A 443 23.80 -19.66 -18.54
C ASP A 443 22.31 -19.30 -18.51
N GLU A 444 21.81 -18.93 -17.32
CA GLU A 444 20.41 -18.55 -17.13
C GLU A 444 20.12 -17.18 -17.76
N LYS A 445 21.07 -16.24 -17.70
CA LYS A 445 20.97 -14.96 -18.43
C LYS A 445 20.81 -15.19 -19.92
N LYS A 446 21.66 -16.06 -20.49
CA LYS A 446 21.57 -16.41 -21.91
C LYS A 446 20.20 -17.03 -22.22
N ARG A 447 19.74 -18.01 -21.44
CA ARG A 447 18.42 -18.64 -21.63
C ARG A 447 17.29 -17.61 -21.62
N LEU A 448 17.23 -16.76 -20.59
CA LEU A 448 16.20 -15.73 -20.44
C LEU A 448 16.24 -14.69 -21.57
N THR A 449 17.41 -14.32 -22.08
CA THR A 449 17.53 -13.41 -23.23
C THR A 449 16.90 -14.01 -24.49
N TYR A 450 17.16 -15.28 -24.78
CA TYR A 450 16.54 -15.96 -25.92
C TYR A 450 15.02 -16.14 -25.74
N GLU A 451 14.56 -16.45 -24.53
CA GLU A 451 13.13 -16.54 -24.22
C GLU A 451 12.43 -15.19 -24.37
N ALA A 452 13.03 -14.10 -23.88
CA ALA A 452 12.51 -12.76 -24.06
C ALA A 452 12.33 -12.41 -25.55
N PHE A 453 13.32 -12.77 -26.39
CA PHE A 453 13.22 -12.57 -27.83
C PHE A 453 12.11 -13.41 -28.47
N ASP A 454 11.94 -14.68 -28.10
CA ASP A 454 10.86 -15.53 -28.60
C ASP A 454 9.47 -14.96 -28.25
N TYR A 455 9.29 -14.48 -27.01
CA TYR A 455 8.05 -13.83 -26.59
C TYR A 455 7.79 -12.52 -27.33
N ALA A 456 8.81 -11.69 -27.53
CA ALA A 456 8.68 -10.44 -28.27
C ALA A 456 8.31 -10.71 -29.75
N LYS A 457 8.91 -11.73 -30.36
CA LYS A 457 8.58 -12.17 -31.71
C LYS A 457 7.12 -12.64 -31.81
N LYS A 458 6.66 -13.47 -30.87
CA LYS A 458 5.26 -13.90 -30.81
C LYS A 458 4.31 -12.70 -30.63
N ALA A 459 4.64 -11.75 -29.76
CA ALA A 459 3.82 -10.56 -29.56
C ALA A 459 3.63 -9.77 -30.87
N LEU A 460 4.70 -9.64 -31.65
CA LEU A 460 4.68 -8.97 -32.94
C LEU A 460 3.83 -9.74 -33.97
N GLU A 461 3.98 -11.07 -34.05
CA GLU A 461 3.16 -11.93 -34.92
C GLU A 461 1.66 -11.86 -34.57
N LYS A 462 1.31 -11.62 -33.31
CA LYS A 462 -0.08 -11.47 -32.86
C LYS A 462 -0.67 -10.09 -33.14
N ASN A 463 0.14 -9.02 -33.07
CA ASN A 463 -0.32 -7.66 -33.33
C ASN A 463 0.79 -6.74 -33.86
N GLU A 464 0.93 -6.67 -35.18
CA GLU A 464 1.86 -5.76 -35.87
C GLU A 464 1.49 -4.27 -35.73
N ALA A 465 0.30 -3.94 -35.23
CA ALA A 465 -0.08 -2.56 -34.92
C ALA A 465 0.30 -2.14 -33.49
N SER A 466 0.88 -3.03 -32.68
CA SER A 466 1.33 -2.71 -31.32
C SER A 466 2.72 -2.07 -31.34
N PHE A 467 2.80 -0.78 -30.96
CA PHE A 467 4.08 -0.09 -30.82
C PHE A 467 5.01 -0.79 -29.80
N ALA A 468 4.43 -1.32 -28.72
CA ALA A 468 5.17 -2.01 -27.67
C ALA A 468 5.77 -3.33 -28.16
N ALA A 469 5.04 -4.09 -28.99
CA ALA A 469 5.56 -5.30 -29.62
C ALA A 469 6.77 -4.98 -30.52
N HIS A 470 6.67 -3.94 -31.35
CA HIS A 470 7.79 -3.46 -32.17
C HIS A 470 9.00 -3.04 -31.32
N LYS A 471 8.78 -2.23 -30.27
CA LYS A 471 9.82 -1.76 -29.34
C LYS A 471 10.55 -2.92 -28.67
N TRP A 472 9.82 -3.84 -28.05
CA TRP A 472 10.42 -4.95 -27.30
C TRP A 472 11.06 -5.99 -28.22
N PHE A 473 10.55 -6.18 -29.45
CA PHE A 473 11.21 -6.99 -30.45
C PHE A 473 12.60 -6.43 -30.81
N ALA A 474 12.68 -5.13 -31.09
CA ALA A 474 13.95 -4.48 -31.42
C ALA A 474 14.97 -4.56 -30.27
N ILE A 475 14.53 -4.32 -29.04
CA ILE A 475 15.38 -4.41 -27.85
C ILE A 475 15.89 -5.85 -27.64
N CYS A 476 15.00 -6.84 -27.63
CA CYS A 476 15.40 -8.23 -27.38
C CYS A 476 16.26 -8.80 -28.51
N LEU A 477 16.03 -8.40 -29.77
CA LEU A 477 16.88 -8.77 -30.90
C LEU A 477 18.30 -8.21 -30.76
N SER A 478 18.44 -7.00 -30.22
CA SER A 478 19.73 -6.40 -29.90
C SER A 478 20.48 -7.23 -28.85
N ASP A 479 19.78 -7.60 -27.76
CA ASP A 479 20.35 -8.36 -26.66
C ASP A 479 20.79 -9.78 -27.10
N VAL A 480 20.02 -10.44 -27.97
CA VAL A 480 20.43 -11.73 -28.58
C VAL A 480 21.69 -11.56 -29.43
N GLY A 481 21.81 -10.46 -30.16
CA GLY A 481 23.00 -10.13 -30.95
C GLY A 481 24.29 -10.06 -30.13
N ASP A 482 24.21 -9.70 -28.84
CA ASP A 482 25.36 -9.70 -27.94
C ASP A 482 25.90 -11.12 -27.64
N TYR A 483 25.05 -12.15 -27.73
CA TYR A 483 25.44 -13.55 -27.57
C TYR A 483 25.87 -14.23 -28.86
N GLU A 484 25.35 -13.79 -30.01
CA GLU A 484 25.66 -14.39 -31.32
C GLU A 484 26.87 -13.75 -32.03
N GLY A 485 27.41 -12.69 -31.43
CA GLY A 485 28.61 -12.02 -31.86
C GLY A 485 28.36 -10.91 -32.88
N ILE A 486 29.42 -10.14 -33.12
CA ILE A 486 29.33 -8.84 -33.79
C ILE A 486 28.77 -8.91 -35.22
N LYS A 487 28.97 -10.03 -35.94
CA LYS A 487 28.45 -10.21 -37.30
C LYS A 487 26.92 -10.28 -37.29
N VAL A 488 26.31 -11.03 -36.38
CA VAL A 488 24.85 -11.10 -36.26
C VAL A 488 24.28 -9.78 -35.77
N LYS A 489 24.93 -9.16 -34.77
CA LYS A 489 24.53 -7.84 -34.26
C LYS A 489 24.47 -6.78 -35.34
N ILE A 490 25.47 -6.70 -36.22
CA ILE A 490 25.45 -5.76 -37.36
C ILE A 490 24.40 -6.17 -38.39
N GLY A 491 24.24 -7.47 -38.69
CA GLY A 491 23.23 -7.96 -39.64
C GLY A 491 21.80 -7.64 -39.23
N ASN A 492 21.48 -7.72 -37.94
CA ASN A 492 20.16 -7.40 -37.39
C ASN A 492 19.90 -5.90 -37.23
N SER A 493 20.92 -5.06 -37.40
CA SER A 493 20.86 -3.63 -37.09
C SER A 493 19.77 -2.87 -37.86
N TYR A 494 19.59 -3.15 -39.16
CA TYR A 494 18.52 -2.53 -39.95
C TYR A 494 17.13 -3.01 -39.52
N ILE A 495 17.01 -4.28 -39.11
CA ILE A 495 15.75 -4.82 -38.58
C ILE A 495 15.40 -4.05 -37.30
N ILE A 496 16.35 -3.92 -36.38
CA ILE A 496 16.18 -3.14 -35.14
C ILE A 496 15.75 -1.71 -35.45
N ARG A 497 16.44 -1.01 -36.37
CA ARG A 497 16.08 0.34 -36.80
C ARG A 497 14.64 0.43 -37.33
N ASN A 498 14.27 -0.43 -38.27
CA ASN A 498 12.94 -0.41 -38.88
C ASN A 498 11.83 -0.65 -37.84
N HIS A 499 12.05 -1.57 -36.89
CA HIS A 499 11.06 -1.80 -35.83
C HIS A 499 10.98 -0.63 -34.84
N LEU A 500 12.08 0.05 -34.53
CA LEU A 500 12.06 1.27 -33.70
C LEU A 500 11.36 2.44 -34.42
N GLU A 501 11.67 2.66 -35.70
CA GLU A 501 10.97 3.66 -36.53
C GLU A 501 9.47 3.38 -36.56
N ARG A 502 9.08 2.11 -36.76
CA ARG A 502 7.68 1.69 -36.72
C ARG A 502 7.03 1.86 -35.35
N ALA A 503 7.74 1.60 -34.26
CA ALA A 503 7.24 1.86 -32.91
C ALA A 503 6.97 3.36 -32.68
N ILE A 504 7.85 4.22 -33.18
CA ILE A 504 7.70 5.69 -33.10
C ILE A 504 6.54 6.17 -33.98
N GLU A 505 6.38 5.61 -35.19
CA GLU A 505 5.22 5.91 -36.04
C GLU A 505 3.88 5.57 -35.35
N LEU A 506 3.82 4.41 -34.70
CA LEU A 506 2.63 3.93 -34.00
C LEU A 506 2.36 4.69 -32.70
N ASN A 507 3.41 5.12 -31.98
CA ASN A 507 3.29 5.96 -30.80
C ASN A 507 4.42 7.01 -30.74
N PRO A 508 4.20 8.22 -31.33
CA PRO A 508 5.20 9.28 -31.36
C PRO A 508 5.55 9.88 -29.99
N LYS A 509 4.82 9.48 -28.92
CA LYS A 509 5.04 9.94 -27.55
C LYS A 509 5.88 8.98 -26.70
N ASP A 510 6.38 7.88 -27.26
CA ASP A 510 7.26 6.97 -26.53
C ASP A 510 8.72 7.46 -26.57
N ALA A 511 9.10 8.33 -25.63
CA ALA A 511 10.44 8.91 -25.52
C ALA A 511 11.56 7.84 -25.49
N THR A 512 11.28 6.66 -24.94
CA THR A 512 12.25 5.56 -24.89
C THR A 512 12.61 5.01 -26.28
N SER A 513 11.62 4.73 -27.15
CA SER A 513 11.91 4.22 -28.52
C SER A 513 12.69 5.25 -29.32
N ILE A 514 12.33 6.52 -29.17
CA ILE A 514 13.02 7.65 -29.80
C ILE A 514 14.48 7.71 -29.30
N HIS A 515 14.69 7.62 -27.99
CA HIS A 515 16.04 7.60 -27.39
C HIS A 515 16.88 6.41 -27.87
N ILE A 516 16.31 5.20 -27.92
CA ILE A 516 17.02 4.01 -28.39
C ILE A 516 17.43 4.16 -29.86
N LEU A 517 16.55 4.74 -30.69
CA LEU A 517 16.88 5.02 -32.09
C LEU A 517 17.97 6.09 -32.21
N GLY A 518 17.95 7.13 -31.38
CA GLY A 518 19.05 8.11 -31.28
C GLY A 518 20.37 7.46 -30.88
N TYR A 519 20.35 6.53 -29.91
CA TYR A 519 21.53 5.77 -29.50
C TYR A 519 22.07 4.89 -30.62
N TRP A 520 21.17 4.25 -31.38
CA TRP A 520 21.53 3.51 -32.58
C TRP A 520 22.24 4.42 -33.59
N CYS A 521 21.69 5.60 -33.90
CA CYS A 521 22.30 6.55 -34.83
C CYS A 521 23.69 6.99 -34.34
N PHE A 522 23.82 7.32 -33.05
CA PHE A 522 25.09 7.72 -32.47
C PHE A 522 26.15 6.62 -32.60
N ALA A 523 25.80 5.36 -32.26
CA ALA A 523 26.70 4.23 -32.33
C ALA A 523 27.22 3.98 -33.76
N PHE A 524 26.36 4.09 -34.78
CA PHE A 524 26.75 3.92 -36.17
C PHE A 524 27.54 5.13 -36.73
N ALA A 525 27.25 6.34 -36.25
CA ALA A 525 28.04 7.53 -36.57
C ALA A 525 29.47 7.45 -35.99
N GLU A 526 29.63 6.81 -34.82
CA GLU A 526 30.91 6.64 -34.12
C GLU A 526 31.76 5.48 -34.65
N LEU A 527 31.20 4.56 -35.45
CA LEU A 527 31.96 3.42 -35.98
C LEU A 527 33.27 3.88 -36.66
N PRO A 528 34.44 3.35 -36.26
CA PRO A 528 35.70 3.63 -36.93
C PRO A 528 35.65 3.29 -38.43
N TRP A 529 36.39 4.03 -39.25
CA TRP A 529 36.39 3.88 -40.71
C TRP A 529 36.66 2.43 -41.19
N TYR A 530 37.53 1.71 -40.49
CA TYR A 530 37.86 0.32 -40.82
C TYR A 530 36.72 -0.65 -40.47
N GLN A 531 35.96 -0.41 -39.39
CA GLN A 531 34.77 -1.20 -39.06
C GLN A 531 33.65 -0.95 -40.07
N ARG A 532 33.47 0.30 -40.55
CA ARG A 532 32.54 0.61 -41.65
C ARG A 532 32.92 -0.13 -42.93
N LYS A 533 34.21 -0.18 -43.27
CA LYS A 533 34.72 -0.89 -44.45
C LYS A 533 34.50 -2.41 -44.33
N VAL A 534 34.73 -2.98 -43.15
CA VAL A 534 34.45 -4.41 -42.88
C VAL A 534 32.95 -4.70 -42.96
N ALA A 535 32.10 -3.84 -42.38
CA ALA A 535 30.65 -3.97 -42.50
C ALA A 535 30.18 -3.88 -43.96
N ALA A 536 30.75 -2.98 -44.78
CA ALA A 536 30.43 -2.87 -46.19
C ALA A 536 30.75 -4.15 -46.98
N VAL A 537 31.89 -4.78 -46.68
CA VAL A 537 32.30 -6.03 -47.33
C VAL A 537 31.40 -7.21 -46.94
N ILE A 538 30.91 -7.24 -45.70
CA ILE A 538 30.10 -8.35 -45.19
C ILE A 538 28.62 -8.22 -45.57
N PHE A 539 28.07 -7.00 -45.59
CA PHE A 539 26.63 -6.76 -45.72
C PHE A 539 26.22 -6.04 -47.02
N GLY A 540 27.18 -5.67 -47.88
CA GLY A 540 26.94 -4.94 -49.13
C GLY A 540 26.64 -3.46 -48.91
N SER A 541 25.57 -3.16 -48.17
CA SER A 541 25.17 -1.81 -47.73
C SER A 541 25.11 -1.79 -46.20
N PRO A 542 26.18 -1.34 -45.51
CA PRO A 542 26.21 -1.36 -44.06
C PRO A 542 25.29 -0.27 -43.49
N PRO A 543 24.73 -0.47 -42.28
CA PRO A 543 23.96 0.57 -41.63
C PRO A 543 24.83 1.81 -41.41
N THR A 544 24.29 2.97 -41.78
CA THR A 544 24.95 4.26 -41.60
C THR A 544 23.99 5.24 -40.93
N ALA A 545 24.58 6.15 -40.17
CA ALA A 545 23.89 7.24 -39.51
C ALA A 545 24.86 8.40 -39.28
N THR A 546 24.30 9.56 -38.98
CA THR A 546 25.02 10.81 -38.69
C THR A 546 24.79 11.26 -37.26
N TYR A 547 25.67 12.12 -36.74
CA TYR A 547 25.48 12.71 -35.42
C TYR A 547 24.30 13.69 -35.42
N GLU A 548 23.98 14.29 -36.57
CA GLU A 548 22.82 15.15 -36.78
C GLU A 548 21.50 14.38 -36.63
N GLU A 549 21.40 13.18 -37.20
CA GLU A 549 20.24 12.29 -36.99
C GLU A 549 20.12 11.86 -35.52
N ALA A 550 21.24 11.47 -34.90
CA ALA A 550 21.24 11.11 -33.47
C ALA A 550 20.76 12.27 -32.59
N LEU A 551 21.25 13.48 -32.88
CA LEU A 551 20.87 14.70 -32.17
C LEU A 551 19.37 14.96 -32.31
N ALA A 552 18.82 14.84 -33.52
CA ALA A 552 17.40 15.06 -33.77
C ALA A 552 16.53 14.13 -32.91
N PHE A 553 16.86 12.84 -32.84
CA PHE A 553 16.13 11.89 -32.00
C PHE A 553 16.29 12.18 -30.52
N PHE A 554 17.49 12.47 -30.02
CA PHE A 554 17.65 12.77 -28.59
C PHE A 554 16.92 14.05 -28.16
N LEU A 555 16.90 15.08 -29.02
CA LEU A 555 16.12 16.30 -28.78
C LEU A 555 14.62 16.01 -28.83
N GLN A 556 14.16 15.19 -29.77
CA GLN A 556 12.76 14.78 -29.85
C GLN A 556 12.34 13.99 -28.60
N ALA A 557 13.17 13.07 -28.12
CA ALA A 557 12.89 12.32 -26.89
C ALA A 557 12.76 13.25 -25.67
N GLU A 558 13.64 14.25 -25.59
CA GLU A 558 13.62 15.27 -24.52
C GLU A 558 12.44 16.24 -24.64
N GLU A 559 11.97 16.55 -25.86
CA GLU A 559 10.77 17.37 -26.09
C GLU A 559 9.50 16.61 -25.68
N VAL A 560 9.45 15.31 -25.96
CA VAL A 560 8.32 14.44 -25.64
C VAL A 560 8.19 14.22 -24.13
N ASP A 561 9.28 13.97 -23.43
CA ASP A 561 9.30 13.75 -21.98
C ASP A 561 10.55 14.40 -21.32
N PRO A 562 10.45 15.67 -20.88
CA PRO A 562 11.60 16.40 -20.37
C PRO A 562 12.22 15.79 -19.10
N ASN A 563 13.53 15.60 -19.10
CA ASN A 563 14.29 14.99 -18.00
C ASN A 563 13.83 13.56 -17.63
N PHE A 564 13.29 12.79 -18.58
CA PHE A 564 12.84 11.42 -18.29
C PHE A 564 13.99 10.43 -18.04
N TYR A 565 15.17 10.70 -18.61
CA TYR A 565 16.29 9.76 -18.57
C TYR A 565 17.64 10.50 -18.58
N SER A 566 18.40 10.37 -17.49
CA SER A 566 19.73 10.97 -17.33
C SER A 566 20.68 10.64 -18.49
N LYS A 567 20.57 9.42 -19.02
CA LYS A 567 21.35 8.95 -20.17
C LYS A 567 21.01 9.69 -21.46
N ASN A 568 19.76 10.10 -21.66
CA ASN A 568 19.38 10.93 -22.81
C ASN A 568 20.11 12.28 -22.78
N LEU A 569 20.13 12.92 -21.60
CA LEU A 569 20.86 14.18 -21.38
C LEU A 569 22.37 14.03 -21.60
N LEU A 570 22.96 12.92 -21.14
CA LEU A 570 24.37 12.60 -21.40
C LEU A 570 24.64 12.42 -22.89
N MET A 571 23.77 11.71 -23.60
CA MET A 571 23.91 11.49 -25.04
C MET A 571 23.73 12.79 -25.84
N LEU A 572 22.84 13.70 -25.42
CA LEU A 572 22.77 15.07 -25.97
C LEU A 572 24.11 15.80 -25.82
N GLY A 573 24.69 15.76 -24.61
CA GLY A 573 26.01 16.32 -24.33
C GLY A 573 27.10 15.75 -25.24
N LYS A 574 27.21 14.41 -25.32
CA LYS A 574 28.17 13.71 -26.19
C LYS A 574 27.99 14.04 -27.67
N THR A 575 26.75 14.09 -28.15
CA THR A 575 26.45 14.37 -29.55
C THR A 575 26.85 15.78 -29.94
N TYR A 576 26.56 16.78 -29.09
CA TYR A 576 27.04 18.15 -29.31
C TYR A 576 28.57 18.26 -29.27
N MET A 577 29.27 17.47 -28.44
CA MET A 577 30.74 17.42 -28.48
C MET A 577 31.25 16.91 -29.83
N MET A 578 30.65 15.85 -30.38
CA MET A 578 31.02 15.32 -31.70
C MET A 578 30.75 16.31 -32.83
N LEU A 579 29.68 17.09 -32.71
CA LEU A 579 29.34 18.20 -33.61
C LEU A 579 30.14 19.49 -33.35
N ARG A 580 31.06 19.47 -32.38
CA ARG A 580 31.93 20.60 -31.98
C ARG A 580 31.18 21.83 -31.45
N ASP A 581 29.96 21.65 -30.92
CA ASP A 581 29.21 22.69 -30.22
C ASP A 581 29.48 22.60 -28.71
N VAL A 582 30.58 23.22 -28.29
CA VAL A 582 31.09 23.18 -26.91
C VAL A 582 30.08 23.80 -25.92
N GLN A 583 29.40 24.88 -26.31
CA GLN A 583 28.47 25.59 -25.44
C GLN A 583 27.25 24.73 -25.11
N ARG A 584 26.63 24.12 -26.13
CA ARG A 584 25.47 23.24 -25.90
C ARG A 584 25.88 21.93 -25.24
N ALA A 585 27.04 21.39 -25.56
CA ALA A 585 27.59 20.22 -24.85
C ALA A 585 27.70 20.49 -23.35
N ALA A 586 28.31 21.62 -22.95
CA ALA A 586 28.44 22.00 -21.55
C ALA A 586 27.07 22.19 -20.88
N LEU A 587 26.09 22.77 -21.57
CA LEU A 587 24.73 22.95 -21.06
C LEU A 587 24.07 21.61 -20.69
N TRP A 588 24.07 20.65 -21.61
CA TRP A 588 23.44 19.35 -21.38
C TRP A 588 24.17 18.50 -20.34
N LEU A 589 25.50 18.50 -20.35
CA LEU A 589 26.28 17.80 -19.33
C LEU A 589 26.11 18.43 -17.94
N THR A 590 25.88 19.74 -17.86
CA THR A 590 25.54 20.42 -16.60
C THR A 590 24.16 19.99 -16.10
N LYS A 591 23.17 19.85 -17.01
CA LYS A 591 21.87 19.28 -16.63
C LYS A 591 21.99 17.85 -16.10
N VAL A 592 22.89 17.03 -16.65
CA VAL A 592 23.19 15.70 -16.09
C VAL A 592 23.71 15.82 -14.67
N ARG A 593 24.68 16.71 -14.39
CA ARG A 593 25.21 16.91 -13.04
C ARG A 593 24.12 17.25 -12.01
N ASP A 594 23.14 18.05 -12.43
CA ASP A 594 22.06 18.53 -11.57
C ASP A 594 20.86 17.55 -11.51
N TYR A 595 20.92 16.43 -12.24
CA TYR A 595 19.89 15.39 -12.26
C TYR A 595 19.90 14.57 -10.95
N PRO A 596 18.75 14.08 -10.45
CA PRO A 596 18.74 13.24 -9.24
C PRO A 596 19.40 11.86 -9.49
N ALA A 597 20.56 11.59 -8.89
CA ALA A 597 21.24 10.31 -9.02
C ALA A 597 20.66 9.22 -8.08
N VAL A 598 19.50 8.68 -8.44
CA VAL A 598 18.78 7.69 -7.63
C VAL A 598 19.26 6.26 -7.91
N THR A 599 19.54 5.92 -9.17
CA THR A 599 19.98 4.56 -9.58
C THR A 599 21.50 4.45 -9.73
N GLU A 600 22.04 3.23 -9.76
CA GLU A 600 23.46 3.01 -10.08
C GLU A 600 23.82 3.45 -11.52
N GLU A 601 22.88 3.33 -12.46
CA GLU A 601 23.07 3.85 -13.82
C GLU A 601 23.20 5.39 -13.79
N ASP A 602 22.35 6.08 -13.03
CA ASP A 602 22.44 7.54 -12.89
C ASP A 602 23.77 7.99 -12.28
N LYS A 603 24.28 7.25 -11.29
CA LYS A 603 25.60 7.52 -10.69
C LYS A 603 26.73 7.35 -11.72
N GLN A 604 26.65 6.33 -12.57
CA GLN A 604 27.62 6.12 -13.64
C GLN A 604 27.55 7.23 -14.70
N VAL A 605 26.34 7.60 -15.10
CA VAL A 605 26.06 8.71 -16.03
C VAL A 605 26.58 10.04 -15.48
N HIS A 606 26.36 10.32 -14.20
CA HIS A 606 26.91 11.49 -13.50
C HIS A 606 28.43 11.52 -13.55
N LYS A 607 29.08 10.40 -13.22
CA LYS A 607 30.54 10.31 -13.22
C LYS A 607 31.09 10.60 -14.62
N GLU A 608 30.49 10.01 -15.65
CA GLU A 608 30.90 10.24 -17.03
C GLU A 608 30.68 11.69 -17.46
N ALA A 609 29.55 12.30 -17.12
CA ALA A 609 29.28 13.71 -17.43
C ALA A 609 30.29 14.65 -16.76
N LEU A 610 30.66 14.40 -15.50
CA LEU A 610 31.70 15.16 -14.80
C LEU A 610 33.08 15.03 -15.45
N GLU A 611 33.44 13.84 -15.94
CA GLU A 611 34.69 13.63 -16.68
C GLU A 611 34.70 14.38 -18.01
N LEU A 612 33.57 14.39 -18.73
CA LEU A 612 33.42 15.14 -19.99
C LEU A 612 33.44 16.66 -19.75
N LEU A 613 32.78 17.15 -18.70
CA LEU A 613 32.83 18.56 -18.31
C LEU A 613 34.25 19.03 -17.98
N LYS A 614 35.04 18.19 -17.30
CA LYS A 614 36.47 18.48 -17.07
C LYS A 614 37.22 18.63 -18.38
N LYS A 615 37.04 17.70 -19.32
CA LYS A 615 37.69 17.76 -20.66
C LYS A 615 37.29 19.01 -21.47
N LEU A 616 36.07 19.52 -21.29
CA LEU A 616 35.61 20.74 -21.97
C LEU A 616 36.19 22.02 -21.34
N ASN A 617 36.49 22.01 -20.05
CA ASN A 617 36.98 23.16 -19.29
C ASN A 617 38.52 23.27 -19.25
N GLY A 618 39.26 22.24 -19.71
CA GLY A 618 40.73 22.18 -19.72
C GLY A 618 41.27 21.30 -18.60
#